data_AF-A0A7V2W2T2-F1
#
_entry.id   AF-A0A7V2W2T2-F1
#
_cell.length_a   1.000
_cell.length_b   1.000
_cell.length_c   1.000
_cell.angle_alpha   90.00
_cell.angle_beta   90.00
_cell.angle_gamma   90.00
#
_symmetry.space_group_name_H-M   'P 1'
#
loop_
_entity.id
_entity.type
_entity.pdbx_description
1 polymer ?
#
loop_
_entity_poly.entity_id
_entity_poly.type
_entity_poly.pdbx_seq_one_letter_code
_entity_poly.pdbx_strand_id
1 'polypeptide(L)'
;MSYNWGPHYIVPSEVIKSYSGAVLLREELEEELLKKELDELGLPGPVVRVVNPWYYRKKNNDTWIKIGESSDKRQNFPIRWDTTVLENGQYEILGLMHVFVRKNGDEVAIARENIVEVNVEN
;
A
#
# COMPACT_ATOMS: atom_id res chain seq x y z
N MET A 1 -8.40 11.64 -17.66
CA MET A 1 -8.05 12.38 -16.44
C MET A 1 -7.72 11.34 -15.40
N SER A 2 -6.46 11.26 -14.96
CA SER A 2 -6.06 10.33 -13.92
C SER A 2 -6.68 10.81 -12.61
N TYR A 3 -7.78 10.17 -12.19
CA TYR A 3 -8.28 10.36 -10.84
C TYR A 3 -7.16 9.94 -9.89
N ASN A 4 -6.77 10.82 -8.97
CA ASN A 4 -5.82 10.50 -7.91
C ASN A 4 -6.59 9.72 -6.85
N TRP A 5 -6.24 8.44 -6.72
CA TRP A 5 -6.73 7.52 -5.69
C TRP A 5 -5.76 7.49 -4.52
N GLY A 6 -5.45 8.65 -3.96
CA GLY A 6 -4.55 8.76 -2.83
C GLY A 6 -5.35 8.93 -1.55
N PRO A 7 -5.59 7.86 -0.76
CA PRO A 7 -5.90 8.01 0.64
C PRO A 7 -4.77 8.79 1.30
N HIS A 8 -5.12 9.80 2.09
CA HIS A 8 -4.17 10.49 2.93
C HIS A 8 -3.46 9.47 3.82
N TYR A 9 -2.16 9.32 3.61
CA TYR A 9 -1.28 8.61 4.53
C TYR A 9 -1.51 9.14 5.96
N ILE A 10 -1.90 8.27 6.89
CA ILE A 10 -1.60 8.46 8.30
C ILE A 10 -0.28 7.74 8.59
N VAL A 11 0.79 8.24 7.97
CA VAL A 11 2.11 8.28 8.60
C VAL A 11 2.17 9.68 9.24
N PRO A 12 2.80 9.91 10.40
CA PRO A 12 2.70 11.20 11.09
C PRO A 12 3.12 12.34 10.16
N SER A 13 2.12 13.11 9.71
CA SER A 13 2.23 14.30 8.86
C SER A 13 2.80 14.11 7.44
N GLU A 14 2.24 14.87 6.50
CA GLU A 14 2.74 15.15 5.14
C GLU A 14 4.18 15.75 5.10
N VAL A 15 4.92 15.73 6.22
CA VAL A 15 6.16 16.49 6.45
C VAL A 15 7.36 15.59 6.80
N ILE A 16 7.15 14.34 7.24
CA ILE A 16 8.27 13.47 7.64
C ILE A 16 8.70 12.58 6.45
N LYS A 17 9.67 13.08 5.69
CA LYS A 17 10.34 12.31 4.63
C LYS A 17 11.51 11.48 5.15
N SER A 18 11.86 11.57 6.44
CA SER A 18 13.00 10.87 7.03
C SER A 18 12.53 9.90 8.11
N TYR A 19 12.85 8.63 7.95
CA TYR A 19 12.49 7.55 8.87
C TYR A 19 13.72 6.94 9.53
N SER A 20 13.53 6.46 10.76
CA SER A 20 14.55 5.79 11.56
C SER A 20 13.87 4.82 12.53
N GLY A 21 14.56 3.73 12.88
CA GLY A 21 14.04 2.77 13.84
C GLY A 21 12.88 1.91 13.33
N ALA A 22 11.83 1.78 14.15
CA ALA A 22 10.64 1.01 13.84
C ALA A 22 9.54 1.91 13.27
N VAL A 23 9.30 1.81 11.97
CA VAL A 23 8.26 2.56 11.25
C VAL A 23 7.00 1.71 11.14
N LEU A 24 5.83 2.31 11.35
CA LEU A 24 4.55 1.65 11.11
C LEU A 24 3.94 2.18 9.81
N LEU A 25 3.87 1.32 8.81
CA LEU A 25 3.24 1.59 7.51
C LEU A 25 1.75 1.31 7.58
N ARG A 26 0.96 2.18 6.95
CA ARG A 26 -0.50 2.09 6.85
C ARG A 26 -0.97 2.68 5.54
N GLU A 27 -2.05 2.12 5.02
CA GLU A 27 -2.76 2.62 3.84
C GLU A 27 -4.25 2.58 4.11
N GLU A 28 -4.93 3.69 3.89
CA GLU A 28 -6.39 3.73 3.98
C GLU A 28 -7.00 3.21 2.67
N LEU A 29 -8.20 2.64 2.73
CA LEU A 29 -8.95 2.22 1.54
C LEU A 29 -10.24 3.01 1.47
N GLU A 30 -10.34 3.90 0.49
CA GLU A 30 -11.55 4.66 0.20
C GLU A 30 -12.59 3.76 -0.50
N GLU A 31 -13.57 3.27 0.27
CA GLU A 31 -14.56 2.30 -0.21
C GLU A 31 -15.44 2.84 -1.35
N GLU A 32 -15.88 4.09 -1.23
CA GLU A 32 -16.71 4.74 -2.26
C GLU A 32 -15.96 4.94 -3.56
N LEU A 33 -14.66 5.19 -3.44
CA LEU A 33 -13.80 5.30 -4.60
C LEU A 33 -13.67 3.89 -5.20
N LEU A 34 -13.20 2.89 -4.44
CA LEU A 34 -13.08 1.48 -4.87
C LEU A 34 -14.31 0.97 -5.62
N LYS A 35 -15.49 1.26 -5.10
CA LYS A 35 -16.74 0.88 -5.75
C LYS A 35 -16.86 1.45 -7.18
N LYS A 36 -16.52 2.72 -7.39
CA LYS A 36 -16.54 3.35 -8.72
C LYS A 36 -15.57 2.67 -9.69
N GLU A 37 -14.36 2.30 -9.25
CA GLU A 37 -13.46 1.54 -10.14
C GLU A 37 -13.96 0.16 -10.46
N LEU A 38 -14.48 -0.55 -9.47
CA LEU A 38 -15.05 -1.87 -9.70
C LEU A 38 -16.19 -1.80 -10.72
N ASP A 39 -17.01 -0.76 -10.67
CA ASP A 39 -18.04 -0.51 -11.67
C ASP A 39 -17.44 -0.21 -13.06
N GLU A 40 -16.42 0.67 -13.14
CA GLU A 40 -15.74 1.02 -14.39
C GLU A 40 -15.01 -0.18 -15.03
N LEU A 41 -14.48 -1.10 -14.23
CA LEU A 41 -13.82 -2.33 -14.66
C LEU A 41 -14.82 -3.46 -14.98
N GLY A 42 -16.13 -3.23 -14.82
CA GLY A 42 -17.16 -4.24 -15.04
C GLY A 42 -17.10 -5.38 -14.03
N LEU A 43 -16.68 -5.08 -12.79
CA LEU A 43 -16.56 -5.98 -11.64
C LEU A 43 -17.45 -5.54 -10.45
N PRO A 44 -18.76 -5.25 -10.62
CA PRO A 44 -19.64 -4.69 -9.56
C PRO A 44 -20.01 -5.69 -8.44
N GLY A 45 -19.17 -6.67 -8.14
CA GLY A 45 -19.41 -7.71 -7.15
C GLY A 45 -19.04 -7.32 -5.72
N PRO A 46 -19.43 -8.13 -4.72
CA PRO A 46 -18.99 -7.91 -3.35
C PRO A 46 -17.49 -8.16 -3.20
N VAL A 47 -16.82 -7.27 -2.47
CA VAL A 47 -15.42 -7.48 -2.04
C VAL A 47 -15.40 -8.59 -0.98
N VAL A 48 -14.66 -9.66 -1.27
CA VAL A 48 -14.52 -10.83 -0.39
C VAL A 48 -13.42 -10.59 0.65
N ARG A 49 -12.30 -10.05 0.21
CA ARG A 49 -11.16 -9.71 1.06
C ARG A 49 -10.27 -8.65 0.41
N VAL A 50 -9.52 -7.95 1.25
CA VAL A 50 -8.47 -7.01 0.83
C VAL A 50 -7.19 -7.36 1.58
N VAL A 51 -6.08 -7.39 0.85
CA VAL A 51 -4.75 -7.65 1.41
C VAL A 51 -3.79 -6.61 0.85
N ASN A 52 -2.97 -6.02 1.69
CA ASN A 52 -1.93 -5.08 1.27
C ASN A 52 -0.54 -5.61 1.64
N PRO A 53 0.16 -6.28 0.70
CA PRO A 53 1.58 -6.51 0.80
C PRO A 53 2.39 -5.23 0.61
N TRP A 54 3.40 -5.07 1.45
CA TRP A 54 4.31 -3.94 1.46
C TRP A 54 5.72 -4.37 1.08
N TYR A 55 6.40 -3.52 0.31
CA TYR A 55 7.76 -3.73 -0.15
C TYR A 55 8.57 -2.46 0.01
N TYR A 56 9.89 -2.59 0.06
CA TYR A 56 10.83 -1.49 -0.06
C TYR A 56 11.93 -1.81 -1.06
N ARG A 57 12.59 -0.77 -1.57
CA ARG A 57 13.85 -0.88 -2.28
C ARG A 57 14.68 0.37 -2.07
N LYS A 58 16.00 0.27 -2.15
CA LYS A 58 16.85 1.46 -2.28
C LYS A 58 16.55 2.11 -3.63
N LYS A 59 16.45 3.44 -3.68
CA LYS A 59 16.07 4.15 -4.90
C LYS A 59 17.02 3.80 -6.05
N ASN A 60 16.45 3.59 -7.24
CA ASN A 60 17.13 3.12 -8.46
C ASN A 60 17.65 1.68 -8.41
N ASN A 61 17.23 0.86 -7.45
CA ASN A 61 17.45 -0.58 -7.48
C ASN A 61 16.27 -1.26 -8.18
N ASP A 62 16.53 -2.36 -8.88
CA ASP A 62 15.50 -3.10 -9.64
C ASP A 62 14.71 -4.08 -8.76
N THR A 63 15.24 -4.43 -7.59
CA THR A 63 14.66 -5.48 -6.74
C THR A 63 13.85 -4.90 -5.59
N TRP A 64 12.59 -5.33 -5.47
CA TRP A 64 11.73 -5.08 -4.33
C TRP A 64 11.92 -6.15 -3.24
N ILE A 65 12.07 -5.70 -1.99
CA ILE A 65 12.18 -6.56 -0.81
C ILE A 65 10.87 -6.47 -0.04
N LYS A 66 10.23 -7.61 0.21
CA LYS A 66 8.97 -7.66 0.97
C LYS A 66 9.21 -7.31 2.44
N ILE A 67 8.43 -6.38 2.96
CA ILE A 67 8.38 -6.03 4.39
C ILE A 67 7.42 -6.97 5.11
N GLY A 68 6.23 -7.13 4.55
CA GLY A 68 5.15 -7.92 5.14
C GLY A 68 3.84 -7.75 4.37
N GLU A 69 2.75 -8.26 4.91
CA GLU A 69 1.42 -8.08 4.34
C GLU A 69 0.36 -8.01 5.44
N SER A 70 -0.66 -7.18 5.23
CA SER A 70 -1.76 -7.04 6.18
C SER A 70 -3.11 -7.13 5.50
N SER A 71 -4.04 -7.82 6.14
CA SER A 71 -5.46 -7.84 5.79
C SER A 71 -6.32 -7.11 6.82
N ASP A 72 -5.71 -6.48 7.83
CA ASP A 72 -6.44 -5.75 8.87
C ASP A 72 -6.84 -4.36 8.39
N LYS A 73 -7.99 -4.31 7.70
CA LYS A 73 -8.60 -3.07 7.23
C LYS A 73 -8.93 -2.09 8.36
N ARG A 74 -9.27 -2.57 9.56
CA ARG A 74 -9.68 -1.68 10.68
C ARG A 74 -8.54 -0.82 11.18
N GLN A 75 -7.30 -1.26 10.97
CA GLN A 75 -6.09 -0.54 11.34
C GLN A 75 -5.34 0.02 10.12
N ASN A 76 -6.00 0.12 8.97
CA ASN A 76 -5.42 0.60 7.71
C ASN A 76 -4.22 -0.24 7.26
N PHE A 77 -4.39 -1.56 7.27
CA PHE A 77 -3.42 -2.55 6.80
C PHE A 77 -2.00 -2.36 7.39
N PRO A 78 -1.86 -2.38 8.72
CA PRO A 78 -0.62 -2.01 9.39
C PRO A 78 0.50 -3.03 9.13
N ILE A 79 1.70 -2.54 8.80
CA ILE A 79 2.93 -3.34 8.78
C ILE A 79 4.08 -2.59 9.42
N ARG A 80 4.82 -3.27 10.29
CA ARG A 80 6.05 -2.73 10.88
C ARG A 80 7.21 -2.93 9.91
N TRP A 81 7.93 -1.85 9.64
CA TRP A 81 9.18 -1.84 8.90
C TRP A 81 10.31 -1.43 9.85
N ASP A 82 11.29 -2.32 10.04
CA ASP A 82 12.48 -2.03 10.84
C ASP A 82 13.59 -1.50 9.93
N THR A 83 13.85 -0.19 10.01
CA THR A 83 14.87 0.47 9.18
C THR A 83 16.26 0.39 9.78
N THR A 84 16.44 -0.04 11.02
CA THR A 84 17.74 0.00 11.74
C THR A 84 18.85 -0.79 11.06
N VAL A 85 18.47 -1.77 10.24
CA VAL A 85 19.39 -2.65 9.49
C VAL A 85 19.69 -2.12 8.08
N LEU A 86 19.10 -0.99 7.69
CA LEU A 86 19.25 -0.40 6.38
C LEU A 86 20.34 0.69 6.38
N GLU A 87 21.05 0.80 5.28
CA GLU A 87 21.96 1.93 5.05
C GLU A 87 21.17 3.23 4.91
N ASN A 88 21.73 4.34 5.42
CA ASN A 88 21.14 5.66 5.24
C ASN A 88 21.06 6.03 3.76
N GLY A 89 19.96 6.70 3.36
CA GLY A 89 19.74 7.15 1.99
C GLY A 89 18.29 7.08 1.53
N GLN A 90 18.07 7.27 0.23
CA GLN A 90 16.73 7.27 -0.36
C GLN A 90 16.24 5.86 -0.69
N TYR A 91 15.00 5.59 -0.30
CA TYR A 91 14.26 4.36 -0.56
C TYR A 91 12.92 4.68 -1.19
N GLU A 92 12.35 3.69 -1.86
CA GLU A 92 10.95 3.67 -2.27
C GLU A 92 10.22 2.60 -1.45
N ILE A 93 9.01 2.92 -1.03
CA ILE A 93 8.07 2.01 -0.38
C ILE A 93 6.92 1.77 -1.35
N LEU A 94 6.57 0.50 -1.56
CA LEU A 94 5.46 0.06 -2.40
C LEU A 94 4.39 -0.59 -1.52
N GLY A 95 3.18 -0.05 -1.53
CA GLY A 95 1.95 -0.76 -1.18
C GLY A 95 1.34 -1.35 -2.45
N LEU A 96 1.02 -2.64 -2.45
CA LEU A 96 0.40 -3.32 -3.60
C LEU A 96 -0.94 -3.94 -3.17
N MET A 97 -1.94 -3.08 -3.00
CA MET A 97 -3.23 -3.49 -2.45
C MET A 97 -3.99 -4.40 -3.42
N HIS A 98 -4.27 -5.62 -2.97
CA HIS A 98 -5.07 -6.62 -3.67
C HIS A 98 -6.50 -6.61 -3.17
N VAL A 99 -7.46 -6.39 -4.06
CA VAL A 99 -8.90 -6.47 -3.78
C VAL A 99 -9.46 -7.69 -4.52
N PHE A 100 -10.06 -8.60 -3.76
CA PHE A 100 -10.67 -9.81 -4.30
C PHE A 100 -12.18 -9.62 -4.33
N VAL A 101 -12.77 -9.76 -5.51
CA VAL A 101 -14.20 -9.52 -5.77
C VAL A 101 -14.83 -10.80 -6.28
N ARG A 102 -16.03 -11.12 -5.78
CA ARG A 102 -16.78 -12.27 -6.30
C ARG A 102 -17.56 -11.87 -7.55
N LYS A 103 -17.37 -12.60 -8.65
CA LYS A 103 -18.09 -12.42 -9.91
C LYS A 103 -18.50 -13.77 -10.49
N ASN A 104 -19.80 -13.98 -10.69
CA ASN A 104 -20.36 -15.20 -11.30
C ASN A 104 -19.95 -16.52 -10.62
N GLY A 105 -19.64 -16.50 -9.32
CA GLY A 105 -19.18 -17.67 -8.58
C GLY A 105 -17.66 -17.79 -8.46
N ASP A 106 -16.90 -17.05 -9.27
CA ASP A 106 -15.44 -16.99 -9.22
C ASP A 106 -14.94 -15.79 -8.41
N GLU A 107 -13.68 -15.84 -7.96
CA GLU A 107 -12.97 -14.71 -7.37
C GLU A 107 -12.04 -14.08 -8.41
N VAL A 108 -12.21 -12.77 -8.63
CA VAL A 108 -11.35 -11.95 -9.47
C VAL A 108 -10.54 -11.04 -8.55
N ALA A 109 -9.23 -10.98 -8.76
CA ALA A 109 -8.36 -10.05 -8.05
C ALA A 109 -8.02 -8.86 -8.94
N ILE A 110 -8.13 -7.65 -8.38
CA ILE A 110 -7.48 -6.45 -8.91
C ILE A 110 -6.37 -6.03 -7.95
N ALA A 111 -5.31 -5.44 -8.49
CA ALA A 111 -4.20 -4.93 -7.71
C ALA A 111 -3.98 -3.45 -8.03
N ARG A 112 -3.67 -2.67 -7.00
CA ARG A 112 -3.26 -1.28 -7.15
C ARG A 112 -1.91 -1.05 -6.50
N GLU A 113 -1.03 -0.41 -7.24
CA GLU A 113 0.27 0.01 -6.74
C GLU A 113 0.24 1.44 -6.22
N ASN A 114 0.99 1.67 -5.15
CA ASN A 114 1.26 2.98 -4.59
C ASN A 114 2.73 3.03 -4.16
N ILE A 115 3.52 3.91 -4.77
CA ILE A 115 4.96 4.04 -4.51
C ILE A 115 5.25 5.42 -3.93
N VAL A 116 5.95 5.45 -2.80
CA VAL A 116 6.39 6.70 -2.15
C VAL A 116 7.89 6.66 -1.88
N GLU A 117 8.54 7.79 -2.15
CA GLU A 117 9.95 8.00 -1.81
C GLU A 117 10.12 8.47 -0.36
N VAL A 118 11.10 7.88 0.32
CA VAL A 118 11.43 8.17 1.71
C VAL A 118 12.95 8.22 1.87
N ASN A 119 13.43 8.93 2.88
CA ASN A 119 14.81 8.92 3.32
C ASN A 119 14.91 8.07 4.60
N VAL A 120 15.94 7.24 4.70
CA VAL A 120 16.28 6.51 5.94
C VAL A 120 17.51 7.17 6.56
N GLU A 121 17.40 7.48 7.85
CA GLU A 121 18.42 8.16 8.66
C GLU A 121 18.54 7.47 10.04
N ASN A 122 19.33 6.41 10.12
CA ASN A 122 19.71 5.72 11.36
C ASN A 122 20.97 6.31 11.99
#